data_AF-A0A7C5B475-F1
#
_entry.id   AF-A0A7C5B475-F1
#
_cell.length_a   1.000
_cell.length_b   1.000
_cell.length_c   1.000
_cell.angle_alpha   90.00
_cell.angle_beta   90.00
_cell.angle_gamma   90.00
#
_symmetry.space_group_name_H-M   'P 1'
#
loop_
_entity.id
_entity.type
_entity.pdbx_description
1 polymer ?
#
loop_
_entity_poly.entity_id
_entity_poly.type
_entity_poly.pdbx_seq_one_letter_code
_entity_poly.pdbx_strand_id
1 'polypeptide(L)' 'MTSTVENIIKYLTYAVILVLILVGILLLAGYFKIDPNLRLIFGFIFIVYGIIRFLTVRWKYRRKDEIQDSKMGK' A
#
# COMPACT_ATOMS: atom_id res chain seq x y z
N MET A 1 6.56 24.10 5.87
CA MET A 1 6.25 23.63 4.49
C MET A 1 6.40 22.12 4.31
N THR A 2 7.20 21.42 5.13
CA THR A 2 7.40 19.96 5.09
C THR A 2 6.20 19.13 5.58
N SER A 3 5.39 19.66 6.50
CA SER A 3 4.25 18.97 7.10
C SER A 3 3.15 18.60 6.09
N THR A 4 2.86 19.49 5.14
CA THR A 4 1.82 19.29 4.11
C THR A 4 2.23 18.20 3.13
N VAL A 5 3.50 18.19 2.73
CA VAL A 5 4.06 17.20 1.79
C VAL A 5 4.02 15.79 2.40
N GLU A 6 4.34 15.65 3.69
CA GLU A 6 4.27 14.35 4.36
C GLU A 6 2.85 13.78 4.44
N ASN A 7 1.86 14.64 4.70
CA ASN A 7 0.45 14.23 4.71
C ASN A 7 -0.01 13.83 3.31
N ILE A 8 0.37 14.59 2.28
CA ILE A 8 0.06 14.26 0.88
C ILE A 8 0.66 12.90 0.49
N ILE A 9 1.91 12.65 0.86
CA ILE A 9 2.58 11.36 0.59
C ILE A 9 1.89 10.21 1.35
N LYS A 10 1.45 10.43 2.60
CA LYS A 10 0.61 9.49 3.35
C LYS A 10 -0.62 9.10 2.53
N TYR A 11 -1.43 10.08 2.15
CA TYR A 11 -2.68 9.87 1.42
C TYR A 11 -2.45 9.20 0.07
N LEU A 12 -1.46 9.65 -0.71
CA LEU A 12 -1.06 9.01 -1.97
C LEU A 12 -0.68 7.55 -1.77
N THR A 13 0.05 7.23 -0.69
CA THR A 13 0.45 5.85 -0.42
C THR A 13 -0.74 4.96 -0.11
N TYR A 14 -1.70 5.44 0.69
CA TYR A 14 -2.95 4.73 0.95
C TYR A 14 -3.81 4.59 -0.32
N ALA A 15 -3.91 5.65 -1.13
CA ALA A 15 -4.63 5.61 -2.40
C ALA A 15 -4.02 4.58 -3.36
N VAL A 16 -2.69 4.51 -3.48
CA VAL A 16 -2.00 3.51 -4.30
C VAL A 16 -2.27 2.09 -3.79
N ILE A 17 -2.25 1.85 -2.48
CA ILE A 17 -2.61 0.54 -1.91
C ILE A 17 -4.06 0.18 -2.28
N LEU A 18 -4.97 1.13 -2.15
CA LEU A 18 -6.38 0.93 -2.46
C LEU A 18 -6.58 0.58 -3.95
N VAL A 19 -5.92 1.30 -4.86
CA VAL A 19 -5.92 1.02 -6.30
C VAL A 19 -5.32 -0.36 -6.60
N LEU A 20 -4.20 -0.73 -5.98
CA LEU A 20 -3.60 -2.05 -6.15
C LEU A 20 -4.55 -3.19 -5.75
N ILE A 21 -5.25 -3.04 -4.62
CA ILE A 21 -6.26 -4.01 -4.17
C ILE A 21 -7.41 -4.07 -5.17
N LEU A 22 -7.92 -2.92 -5.62
CA LEU A 22 -9.02 -2.85 -6.59
C LEU A 22 -8.64 -3.51 -7.92
N VAL A 23 -7.43 -3.26 -8.43
CA VAL A 23 -6.91 -3.89 -9.65
C VAL A 23 -6.75 -5.41 -9.46
N GLY A 24 -6.24 -5.86 -8.32
CA GLY A 24 -6.17 -7.28 -7.99
C GLY A 24 -7.55 -7.96 -7.98
N ILE A 25 -8.55 -7.29 -7.40
CA ILE A 25 -9.94 -7.77 -7.40
C ILE A 25 -10.52 -7.79 -8.82
N LEU A 26 -10.30 -6.75 -9.65
CA LEU A 26 -10.78 -6.74 -11.04
C LEU A 26 -10.15 -7.86 -11.89
N LEU A 27 -8.85 -8.13 -11.68
CA LEU A 27 -8.16 -9.25 -12.31
C LEU A 27 -8.80 -10.58 -11.86
N LEU A 28 -9.02 -10.77 -10.56
CA LEU A 28 -9.66 -11.96 -10.01
C LEU A 28 -11.15 -12.08 -10.35
N ALA A 29 -11.85 -10.98 -10.63
CA ALA A 29 -13.23 -11.00 -11.09
C ALA A 29 -13.35 -11.43 -12.56
N GLY A 30 -12.22 -11.51 -13.29
CA GLY A 30 -12.23 -11.85 -14.71
C GLY A 30 -12.79 -10.76 -15.60
N TYR A 31 -12.80 -9.50 -15.13
CA TYR A 31 -13.26 -8.36 -15.92
C TYR A 31 -12.38 -8.17 -17.17
N PHE A 32 -11.10 -8.50 -17.05
CA PHE A 32 -10.19 -8.55 -18.17
C PHE A 32 -10.23 -9.94 -18.83
N LYS A 33 -10.43 -9.97 -20.15
CA LYS A 33 -10.26 -11.16 -21.00
C LYS A 33 -8.76 -11.48 -21.15
N ILE A 34 -8.15 -11.94 -20.06
CA ILE A 34 -6.76 -12.38 -20.00
C ILE A 34 -6.77 -13.89 -19.77
N ASP A 35 -5.75 -14.56 -20.30
CA ASP A 35 -5.49 -15.97 -20.07
C ASP A 35 -5.61 -16.35 -18.57
N PRO A 36 -6.30 -17.45 -18.23
CA PRO A 36 -6.57 -17.81 -16.84
C PRO A 36 -5.29 -18.04 -16.02
N ASN A 37 -4.23 -18.57 -16.63
CA ASN A 37 -2.92 -18.71 -15.98
C ASN A 37 -2.28 -17.35 -15.67
N LEU A 38 -2.34 -16.41 -16.62
CA LEU A 38 -1.82 -15.05 -16.42
C LEU A 38 -2.63 -14.32 -15.36
N ARG A 39 -3.95 -14.46 -15.34
CA ARG A 39 -4.83 -13.90 -14.31
C ARG A 39 -4.46 -14.40 -12.90
N LEU A 40 -4.19 -15.69 -12.74
CA LEU A 40 -3.75 -16.25 -11.46
C LEU A 40 -2.38 -15.70 -11.03
N ILE A 41 -1.42 -15.68 -11.95
CA ILE A 41 -0.07 -15.14 -11.68
C ILE A 41 -0.13 -13.66 -11.28
N PHE A 42 -0.82 -12.84 -12.08
CA PHE A 42 -0.95 -11.41 -11.79
C PHE A 42 -1.76 -11.17 -10.51
N GLY A 43 -2.86 -11.88 -10.30
CA GLY A 43 -3.64 -11.79 -9.06
C GLY A 43 -2.78 -12.10 -7.83
N PHE A 44 -1.97 -13.17 -7.89
CA PHE A 44 -1.07 -13.54 -6.80
C PHE A 44 0.02 -12.50 -6.57
N ILE A 45 0.66 -12.00 -7.63
CA ILE A 45 1.68 -10.94 -7.55
C ILE A 45 1.09 -9.67 -6.93
N PHE A 46 -0.11 -9.25 -7.35
CA PHE A 46 -0.77 -8.06 -6.82
C PHE A 46 -1.10 -8.21 -5.33
N ILE A 47 -1.56 -9.38 -4.89
CA ILE A 47 -1.81 -9.67 -3.48
C ILE A 47 -0.51 -9.61 -2.67
N VAL A 48 0.53 -10.33 -3.10
CA VAL A 48 1.84 -10.37 -2.40
C VAL A 48 2.44 -8.96 -2.33
N TYR A 49 2.41 -8.22 -3.44
CA TYR A 49 2.89 -6.85 -3.50
C TYR A 49 2.09 -5.92 -2.59
N GLY A 50 0.77 -6.06 -2.57
CA GLY A 50 -0.11 -5.32 -1.65
C GLY A 50 0.24 -5.54 -0.19
N ILE A 51 0.48 -6.80 0.21
CA ILE A 51 0.88 -7.17 1.58
C ILE A 51 2.24 -6.58 1.94
N ILE A 52 3.25 -6.75 1.08
CA ILE A 52 4.60 -6.20 1.31
C ILE A 52 4.55 -4.68 1.46
N ARG A 53 3.78 -4.01 0.59
CA ARG A 53 3.63 -2.56 0.62
C ARG A 53 2.91 -2.10 1.88
N PHE A 54 1.86 -2.81 2.30
CA PHE A 54 1.17 -2.56 3.56
C PHE A 54 2.11 -2.70 4.77
N LEU A 55 2.92 -3.75 4.82
CA LEU A 55 3.91 -3.96 5.88
C LEU A 55 4.98 -2.86 5.89
N THR A 56 5.50 -2.50 4.72
CA THR A 56 6.49 -1.42 4.56
C THR A 56 5.95 -0.09 5.09
N VAL A 57 4.70 0.23 4.74
CA VAL A 57 4.00 1.44 5.19
C VAL A 57 3.77 1.41 6.69
N ARG A 58 3.29 0.29 7.23
CA ARG A 58 3.07 0.09 8.65
C ARG A 58 4.35 0.26 9.46
N TRP A 59 5.47 -0.32 9.01
CA TRP A 59 6.78 -0.14 9.64
C TRP A 59 7.30 1.29 9.57
N LYS A 60 7.12 1.96 8.42
CA LYS A 60 7.54 3.35 8.25
C LYS A 60 6.79 4.30 9.19
N TYR A 61 5.50 4.08 9.41
CA TYR A 61 4.72 4.93 10.32
C TYR A 61 4.92 4.59 11.79
N ARG A 62 5.08 3.31 12.16
CA ARG A 62 5.33 2.92 13.55
C ARG A 62 6.61 3.54 14.12
N ARG A 63 7.66 3.69 13.30
CA ARG A 63 8.91 4.36 13.71
C ARG A 63 8.80 5.88 13.82
N LYS A 64 7.81 6.53 13.18
CA LYS A 64 7.61 7.97 13.31
C LYS A 64 6.96 8.35 14.64
N ASP A 65 6.06 7.51 15.14
CA ASP A 65 5.36 7.75 16.40
C ASP A 65 6.31 7.59 17.61
N GLU A 66 7.21 6.59 17.61
CA GLU A 66 8.23 6.41 18.67
C GLU A 66 9.23 7.58 18.77
N ILE A 67 9.62 8.19 17.64
CA ILE A 67 10.57 9.31 17.64
C ILE A 67 9.90 10.60 18.16
N GLN A 68 8.58 10.74 17.96
CA GLN A 68 7.85 11.93 18.39
C GLN A 68 7.57 11.90 19.91
N ASP A 69 7.27 10.73 20.46
CA ASP A 69 7.08 10.52 21.90
C ASP A 69 8.38 10.77 22.70
N SER A 70 9.52 10.29 22.19
CA SER A 70 10.84 10.52 22.81
C SER A 70 11.28 12.00 22.82
N LYS A 71 10.72 12.85 21.95
CA LYS A 71 11.01 14.30 21.92
C LYS A 71 10.10 15.14 22.81
N MET A 72 8.96 14.63 23.26
CA MET A 72 8.08 15.31 24.22
C MET A 72 8.38 14.92 25.68
N GLY A 73 9.11 13.83 25.89
CA GLY A 73 9.55 13.37 27.22
C GLY A 73 10.90 13.91 27.70
N LYS A 74 11.42 15.01 27.14
CA LYS A 74 12.64 15.68 27.62
C LYS A 74 12.41 17.18 27.80
#